data_AF-A0A090RL58-F1
#
_entry.id   AF-A0A090RL58-F1
#
_cell.length_a   1.000
_cell.length_b   1.000
_cell.length_c   1.000
_cell.angle_alpha   90.00
_cell.angle_beta   90.00
_cell.angle_gamma   90.00
#
_symmetry.space_group_name_H-M   'P 1'
#
loop_
_entity.id
_entity.type
_entity.pdbx_description
1 polymer ?
#
loop_
_entity_poly.entity_id
_entity_poly.type
_entity_poly.pdbx_seq_one_letter_code
_entity_poly.pdbx_strand_id
1 'polypeptide(L)'
;MLTHAEPISIGLPMRSYILYSAMYVNELVARVLETNTPYPVLFLDYLNVLRELAQADNPEPALRRFELALLYHLGYGIDFLHCAGSGLPVDDTMTYNYREQRGFIASLTIGQLTFTGEQLKAIDARRFETPDQLRAAKRFTRMALKPYLGGKPLKSRELFIPRGRSTGK
;
A
#
# COMPACT_ATOMS: atom_id res chain seq x y z
N MET A 1 -15.79 19.84 -20.85
CA MET A 1 -15.12 21.15 -20.69
C MET A 1 -15.04 21.47 -19.21
N LEU A 2 -13.88 21.90 -18.72
CA LEU A 2 -13.74 22.45 -17.37
C LEU A 2 -14.39 23.83 -17.35
N THR A 3 -15.39 24.04 -16.50
CA THR A 3 -16.18 25.28 -16.48
C THR A 3 -15.64 26.28 -15.45
N HIS A 4 -15.28 25.81 -14.25
CA HIS A 4 -14.68 26.62 -13.17
C HIS A 4 -13.80 25.72 -12.28
N ALA A 5 -12.80 26.31 -11.60
CA ALA A 5 -11.98 25.64 -10.60
C ALA A 5 -11.51 26.65 -9.53
N GLU A 6 -11.74 26.35 -8.26
CA GLU A 6 -11.31 27.19 -7.13
C GLU A 6 -10.48 26.38 -6.14
N PRO A 7 -9.25 26.81 -5.83
CA PRO A 7 -8.45 26.19 -4.78
C PRO A 7 -8.95 26.64 -3.41
N ILE A 8 -9.21 25.69 -2.52
CA ILE A 8 -9.59 25.98 -1.12
C ILE A 8 -8.38 26.47 -0.30
N SER A 9 -7.15 26.14 -0.71
CA SER A 9 -5.91 26.52 -0.03
C SER A 9 -4.71 26.48 -0.98
N ILE A 10 -3.61 27.14 -0.56
CA ILE A 10 -2.26 26.86 -1.04
C ILE A 10 -1.96 25.39 -0.65
N GLY A 11 -1.53 24.56 -1.59
CA GLY A 11 -1.48 23.10 -1.45
C GLY A 11 -0.69 22.59 -0.23
N LEU A 12 -0.85 21.31 0.09
CA LEU A 12 -0.17 20.69 1.23
C LEU A 12 1.37 20.77 1.06
N PRO A 13 2.10 21.28 2.06
CA PRO A 13 3.55 21.37 1.97
C PRO A 13 4.14 19.96 2.03
N MET A 14 4.78 19.53 0.95
CA MET A 14 5.45 18.23 0.87
C MET A 14 6.93 18.43 0.54
N ARG A 15 7.82 17.89 1.38
CA ARG A 15 9.27 18.04 1.24
C ARG A 15 9.89 16.75 0.72
N SER A 16 10.81 16.85 -0.24
CA SER A 16 11.73 15.78 -0.63
C SER A 16 11.04 14.42 -0.88
N TYR A 17 11.35 13.40 -0.08
CA TYR A 17 10.84 12.03 -0.20
C TYR A 17 9.32 11.90 0.03
N ILE A 18 8.72 12.83 0.77
CA ILE A 18 7.27 12.90 0.95
C ILE A 18 6.58 13.25 -0.37
N LEU A 19 7.14 14.17 -1.15
CA LEU A 19 6.59 14.53 -2.46
C LEU A 19 6.59 13.32 -3.41
N TYR A 20 7.67 12.54 -3.42
CA TYR A 20 7.74 11.31 -4.24
C TYR A 20 6.73 10.26 -3.78
N SER A 21 6.46 10.20 -2.47
CA SER A 21 5.44 9.31 -1.90
C SER A 21 4.02 9.72 -2.32
N ALA A 22 3.72 11.02 -2.34
CA ALA A 22 2.44 11.51 -2.86
C ALA A 22 2.29 11.31 -4.38
N MET A 23 3.38 11.49 -5.16
CA MET A 23 3.38 11.17 -6.58
C MET A 23 3.14 9.67 -6.83
N TYR A 24 3.66 8.80 -5.96
CA TYR A 24 3.39 7.37 -6.00
C TYR A 24 1.91 7.05 -5.75
N VAL A 25 1.28 7.68 -4.73
CA VAL A 25 -0.16 7.56 -4.47
C VAL A 25 -0.97 7.98 -5.70
N ASN A 26 -0.62 9.12 -6.31
CA ASN A 26 -1.28 9.59 -7.54
C ASN A 26 -1.14 8.59 -8.70
N GLU A 27 0.05 8.03 -8.90
CA GLU A 27 0.28 7.05 -9.95
C GLU A 27 -0.51 5.76 -9.71
N LEU A 28 -0.62 5.29 -8.46
CA LEU A 28 -1.45 4.13 -8.13
C LEU A 28 -2.91 4.36 -8.54
N VAL A 29 -3.50 5.47 -8.09
CA VAL A 29 -4.89 5.83 -8.39
C VAL A 29 -5.12 5.92 -9.89
N ALA A 30 -4.25 6.65 -10.59
CA ALA A 30 -4.38 6.88 -12.03
C ALA A 30 -4.27 5.62 -12.89
N ARG A 31 -3.62 4.56 -12.37
CA ARG A 31 -3.40 3.32 -13.12
C ARG A 31 -4.40 2.23 -12.80
N VAL A 32 -4.98 2.27 -11.61
CA VAL A 32 -5.75 1.16 -11.07
C VAL A 32 -7.25 1.45 -11.04
N LEU A 33 -7.66 2.71 -10.93
CA LEU A 33 -9.08 3.06 -10.92
C LEU A 33 -9.66 3.16 -12.33
N GLU A 34 -10.91 2.73 -12.45
CA GLU A 34 -11.71 2.90 -13.66
C GLU A 34 -12.16 4.36 -13.82
N THR A 35 -12.13 4.84 -15.06
CA THR A 35 -12.62 6.18 -15.39
C THR A 35 -14.13 6.25 -15.21
N ASN A 36 -14.62 7.36 -14.61
CA ASN A 36 -16.05 7.65 -14.39
C ASN A 36 -16.76 6.74 -13.38
N THR A 37 -16.04 5.94 -12.59
CA THR A 37 -16.62 5.16 -11.49
C THR A 37 -16.47 5.95 -10.17
N PRO A 38 -17.55 6.15 -9.39
CA PRO A 38 -17.47 6.89 -8.13
C PRO A 38 -16.86 6.04 -7.00
N TYR A 39 -15.80 6.55 -6.37
CA TYR A 39 -15.17 5.94 -5.18
C TYR A 39 -15.12 6.92 -3.99
N PRO A 40 -16.26 7.28 -3.39
CA PRO A 40 -16.32 8.34 -2.36
C PRO A 40 -15.53 8.01 -1.09
N VAL A 41 -15.55 6.75 -0.63
CA VAL A 41 -14.79 6.33 0.56
C VAL A 41 -13.29 6.34 0.27
N LEU A 42 -12.86 5.79 -0.87
CA LEU A 42 -11.46 5.83 -1.29
C LEU A 42 -10.95 7.27 -1.49
N PHE A 43 -11.81 8.19 -1.91
CA PHE A 43 -11.45 9.61 -2.01
C PHE A 43 -11.13 10.19 -0.63
N LEU A 44 -11.87 9.82 0.42
CA LEU A 44 -11.52 10.21 1.79
C LEU A 44 -10.20 9.57 2.25
N ASP A 45 -9.96 8.29 1.93
CA ASP A 45 -8.68 7.61 2.21
C ASP A 45 -7.50 8.30 1.49
N TYR A 46 -7.74 8.77 0.26
CA TYR A 46 -6.77 9.55 -0.52
C TYR A 46 -6.45 10.89 0.16
N LEU A 47 -7.45 11.65 0.61
CA LEU A 47 -7.22 12.89 1.35
C LEU A 47 -6.47 12.63 2.67
N ASN A 48 -6.83 11.56 3.38
CA ASN A 48 -6.19 11.17 4.62
C ASN A 48 -4.71 10.83 4.43
N VAL A 49 -4.34 10.04 3.41
CA VAL A 49 -2.93 9.71 3.17
C VAL A 49 -2.12 10.94 2.79
N LEU A 50 -2.66 11.87 1.99
CA LEU A 50 -1.93 13.10 1.66
C LEU A 50 -1.69 13.98 2.90
N ARG A 51 -2.70 14.11 3.77
CA ARG A 51 -2.56 14.83 5.04
C ARG A 51 -1.53 14.18 5.95
N GLU A 52 -1.58 12.85 6.07
CA GLU A 52 -0.64 12.09 6.90
C GLU A 52 0.79 12.24 6.37
N LEU A 53 0.99 12.10 5.06
CA LEU A 53 2.26 12.30 4.39
C LEU A 53 2.84 13.70 4.62
N ALA A 54 2.02 14.75 4.56
CA ALA A 54 2.47 16.13 4.77
C ALA A 54 3.04 16.38 6.17
N GLN A 55 2.71 15.54 7.16
CA GLN A 55 3.14 15.66 8.55
C GLN A 55 4.14 14.56 8.98
N ALA A 56 4.40 13.57 8.13
CA ALA A 56 5.16 12.38 8.50
C ALA A 56 6.67 12.54 8.25
N ASP A 57 7.48 12.00 9.16
CA ASP A 57 8.92 11.77 8.94
C ASP A 57 9.18 10.46 8.17
N ASN A 58 8.28 9.48 8.30
CA ASN A 58 8.33 8.23 7.56
C ASN A 58 7.03 8.05 6.77
N PRO A 59 7.08 8.02 5.43
CA PRO A 59 5.86 7.89 4.62
C PRO A 59 5.31 6.46 4.60
N GLU A 60 6.13 5.45 4.93
CA GLU A 60 5.78 4.06 4.69
C GLU A 60 4.48 3.61 5.40
N PRO A 61 4.20 3.94 6.67
CA PRO A 61 2.95 3.58 7.33
C PRO A 61 1.71 4.14 6.61
N ALA A 62 1.74 5.43 6.27
CA ALA A 62 0.67 6.11 5.52
C ALA A 62 0.42 5.42 4.18
N LEU A 63 1.51 5.11 3.45
CA LEU A 63 1.43 4.42 2.16
C LEU A 63 0.84 3.02 2.30
N ARG A 64 1.23 2.23 3.32
CA ARG A 64 0.69 0.88 3.51
C ARG A 64 -0.81 0.93 3.83
N ARG A 65 -1.24 1.87 4.68
CA ARG A 65 -2.67 2.07 4.98
C ARG A 65 -3.48 2.36 3.73
N PHE A 66 -3.00 3.30 2.90
CA PHE A 66 -3.67 3.66 1.66
C PHE A 66 -3.71 2.51 0.66
N GLU A 67 -2.61 1.78 0.47
CA GLU A 67 -2.57 0.63 -0.44
C GLU A 67 -3.53 -0.48 -0.02
N LEU A 68 -3.68 -0.73 1.29
CA LEU A 68 -4.66 -1.69 1.81
C LEU A 68 -6.10 -1.20 1.59
N ALA A 69 -6.36 0.09 1.78
CA ALA A 69 -7.66 0.68 1.47
C ALA A 69 -7.98 0.59 -0.03
N LEU A 70 -7.00 0.88 -0.89
CA LEU A 70 -7.12 0.75 -2.34
C LEU A 70 -7.44 -0.70 -2.73
N LEU A 71 -6.70 -1.68 -2.21
CA LEU A 71 -6.97 -3.10 -2.45
C LEU A 71 -8.39 -3.50 -2.04
N TYR A 72 -8.84 -3.07 -0.85
CA TYR A 72 -10.21 -3.32 -0.40
C TYR A 72 -11.25 -2.78 -1.40
N HIS A 73 -11.07 -1.56 -1.91
CA HIS A 73 -11.97 -0.96 -2.89
C HIS A 73 -11.91 -1.61 -4.28
N LEU A 74 -10.83 -2.31 -4.61
CA LEU A 74 -10.69 -3.11 -5.83
C LEU A 74 -11.32 -4.51 -5.70
N GLY A 75 -12.03 -4.77 -4.61
CA GLY A 75 -12.65 -6.06 -4.34
C GLY A 75 -11.65 -7.13 -3.91
N TYR A 76 -10.46 -6.73 -3.44
CA TYR A 76 -9.45 -7.65 -2.95
C TYR A 76 -9.83 -8.15 -1.54
N GLY A 77 -10.80 -9.06 -1.50
CA GLY A 77 -11.40 -9.63 -0.28
C GLY A 77 -10.52 -10.71 0.37
N ILE A 78 -9.40 -10.30 0.96
CA ILE A 78 -8.54 -11.21 1.71
C ILE A 78 -8.95 -11.24 3.18
N ASP A 79 -9.15 -12.45 3.69
CA ASP A 79 -9.22 -12.72 5.13
C ASP A 79 -7.79 -12.86 5.69
N PHE A 80 -7.41 -11.94 6.57
CA PHE A 80 -6.13 -11.94 7.28
C PHE A 80 -6.21 -12.66 8.63
N LEU A 81 -7.43 -12.92 9.12
CA LEU A 81 -7.69 -13.41 10.47
C LEU A 81 -7.99 -14.91 10.50
N HIS A 82 -8.28 -15.53 9.36
CA HIS A 82 -8.48 -16.96 9.24
C HIS A 82 -7.58 -17.61 8.20
N CYS A 83 -7.13 -18.82 8.50
CA CYS A 83 -6.42 -19.67 7.56
C CYS A 83 -7.38 -20.14 6.47
N ALA A 84 -7.07 -19.83 5.21
CA ALA A 84 -7.92 -20.19 4.07
C ALA A 84 -8.07 -21.70 3.83
N GLY A 85 -7.11 -22.51 4.31
CA GLY A 85 -7.17 -23.96 4.16
C GLY A 85 -8.03 -24.64 5.22
N SER A 86 -7.92 -24.21 6.48
CA SER A 86 -8.57 -24.86 7.62
C SER A 86 -9.77 -24.11 8.19
N GLY A 87 -9.94 -22.83 7.85
CA GLY A 87 -10.93 -21.93 8.45
C GLY A 87 -10.61 -21.52 9.90
N LEU A 88 -9.50 -22.01 10.47
CA LEU A 88 -9.11 -21.70 11.85
C LEU A 88 -8.58 -20.26 11.97
N PRO A 89 -8.79 -19.61 13.12
CA PRO A 89 -8.19 -18.30 13.40
C PRO A 89 -6.67 -18.31 13.27
N VAL A 90 -6.12 -17.16 12.89
CA VAL A 90 -4.69 -16.94 12.79
C VAL A 90 -4.07 -16.81 14.19
N ASP A 91 -3.05 -17.63 14.44
CA ASP A 91 -2.26 -17.65 15.67
C ASP A 91 -0.98 -16.82 15.48
N ASP A 92 -0.65 -15.99 16.47
CA ASP A 92 0.48 -15.06 16.41
C ASP A 92 1.82 -15.76 16.20
N THR A 93 1.97 -16.96 16.74
CA THR A 93 3.21 -17.75 16.72
C THR A 93 3.36 -18.62 15.47
N MET A 94 2.29 -18.75 14.69
CA MET A 94 2.27 -19.57 13.49
C MET A 94 2.70 -18.78 12.25
N THR A 95 3.16 -19.53 11.24
CA THR A 95 3.51 -18.99 9.93
C THR A 95 2.52 -19.41 8.86
N TYR A 96 2.26 -18.47 7.95
CA TYR A 96 1.30 -18.60 6.88
C TYR A 96 1.95 -18.21 5.55
N ASN A 97 1.72 -19.01 4.52
CA ASN A 97 2.13 -18.69 3.17
C ASN A 97 0.97 -18.07 2.41
N TYR A 98 1.25 -16.91 1.81
CA TYR A 98 0.33 -16.22 0.94
C TYR A 98 0.18 -16.95 -0.40
N ARG A 99 -1.07 -17.19 -0.80
CA ARG A 99 -1.45 -17.77 -2.09
C ARG A 99 -2.41 -16.84 -2.79
N GLU A 100 -2.06 -16.43 -4.00
CA GLU A 100 -2.90 -15.59 -4.83
C GLU A 100 -4.30 -16.21 -5.01
N GLN A 101 -5.34 -15.39 -4.88
CA GLN A 101 -6.77 -15.77 -4.90
C GLN A 101 -7.24 -16.75 -3.81
N ARG A 102 -6.33 -17.34 -3.02
CA ARG A 102 -6.71 -18.26 -1.93
C ARG A 102 -6.53 -17.63 -0.54
N GLY A 103 -5.66 -16.65 -0.37
CA GLY A 103 -5.38 -16.04 0.94
C GLY A 103 -4.21 -16.72 1.66
N PHE A 104 -4.27 -16.80 2.99
CA PHE A 104 -3.17 -17.27 3.82
C PHE A 104 -3.38 -18.71 4.29
N ILE A 105 -2.40 -19.58 4.04
CA ILE A 105 -2.47 -21.00 4.43
C ILE A 105 -1.34 -21.30 5.40
N ALA A 106 -1.67 -21.92 6.54
CA ALA A 106 -0.68 -22.35 7.53
C ALA A 106 0.40 -23.23 6.89
N SER A 107 1.66 -22.93 7.16
CA SER A 107 2.78 -23.59 6.51
C SER A 107 4.07 -23.40 7.30
N LEU A 108 4.86 -24.47 7.43
CA LEU A 108 6.19 -24.43 8.04
C LEU A 108 7.29 -23.99 7.06
N THR A 109 6.97 -23.83 5.77
CA THR A 109 7.95 -23.44 4.76
C THR A 109 8.20 -21.94 4.82
N ILE A 110 9.46 -21.56 5.02
CA ILE A 110 9.89 -20.15 5.06
C ILE A 110 10.33 -19.69 3.67
N GLY A 111 9.83 -18.55 3.23
CA GLY A 111 10.20 -17.93 1.97
C GLY A 111 9.61 -16.53 1.80
N GLN A 112 9.67 -16.01 0.57
CA GLN A 112 9.23 -14.65 0.25
C GLN A 112 7.71 -14.43 0.40
N LEU A 113 6.93 -15.50 0.44
CA LEU A 113 5.47 -15.48 0.59
C LEU A 113 5.02 -15.73 2.04
N THR A 114 5.95 -15.85 2.98
CA THR A 114 5.65 -16.23 4.37
C THR A 114 5.40 -15.01 5.25
N PHE A 115 4.42 -15.15 6.15
CA PHE A 115 3.98 -14.14 7.11
C PHE A 115 3.74 -14.80 8.46
N THR A 116 4.06 -14.13 9.55
CA THR A 116 3.63 -14.58 10.89
C THR A 116 2.20 -14.14 11.15
N GLY A 117 1.49 -14.81 12.06
CA GLY A 117 0.15 -14.39 12.43
C GLY A 117 0.11 -12.97 13.00
N GLU A 118 1.12 -12.60 13.79
CA GLU A 118 1.26 -11.23 14.30
C GLU A 118 1.32 -10.20 13.14
N GLN A 119 2.06 -10.50 12.08
CA GLN A 119 2.13 -9.64 10.89
C GLN A 119 0.79 -9.57 10.17
N LEU A 120 0.04 -10.66 10.07
CA LEU A 120 -1.29 -10.67 9.45
C LEU A 120 -2.28 -9.81 10.23
N LYS A 121 -2.31 -9.93 11.56
CA LYS A 121 -3.15 -9.10 12.43
C LYS A 121 -2.76 -7.63 12.35
N ALA A 122 -1.47 -7.30 12.26
CA ALA A 122 -1.00 -5.94 12.06
C ALA A 122 -1.46 -5.35 10.71
N ILE A 123 -1.45 -6.16 9.65
CA ILE A 123 -1.95 -5.78 8.32
C ILE A 123 -3.46 -5.55 8.36
N ASP A 124 -4.22 -6.46 8.97
CA ASP A 124 -5.66 -6.35 9.15
C ASP A 124 -6.06 -5.08 9.91
N ALA A 125 -5.42 -4.85 11.07
CA ALA A 125 -5.62 -3.67 11.91
C ALA A 125 -5.06 -2.38 11.29
N ARG A 126 -4.33 -2.47 10.16
CA ARG A 126 -3.64 -1.35 9.50
C ARG A 126 -2.74 -0.55 10.44
N ARG A 127 -2.13 -1.25 11.40
CA ARG A 127 -1.33 -0.69 12.48
C ARG A 127 0.03 -1.37 12.52
N PHE A 128 1.09 -0.59 12.27
CA PHE A 128 2.46 -1.08 12.13
C PHE A 128 3.33 -0.45 13.22
N GLU A 129 3.48 -1.15 14.33
CA GLU A 129 4.24 -0.68 15.49
C GLU A 129 5.72 -1.09 15.41
N THR A 130 6.01 -2.16 14.67
CA THR A 130 7.39 -2.65 14.48
C THR A 130 7.85 -2.51 13.02
N PRO A 131 9.16 -2.36 12.79
CA PRO A 131 9.72 -2.39 11.42
C PRO A 131 9.38 -3.68 10.67
N ASP A 132 9.21 -4.79 11.38
CA ASP A 132 8.93 -6.11 10.79
C ASP A 132 7.52 -6.21 10.26
N GLN A 133 6.53 -5.68 11.01
CA GLN A 133 5.16 -5.53 10.54
C GLN A 133 5.10 -4.64 9.29
N LEU A 134 5.86 -3.55 9.26
CA LEU A 134 5.90 -2.64 8.11
C LEU A 134 6.54 -3.30 6.88
N ARG A 135 7.65 -4.03 7.06
CA ARG A 135 8.29 -4.82 5.99
C ARG A 135 7.35 -5.89 5.45
N ALA A 136 6.59 -6.55 6.30
CA ALA A 136 5.58 -7.53 5.91
C ALA A 136 4.45 -6.88 5.11
N ALA A 137 3.86 -5.79 5.60
CA ALA A 137 2.82 -5.05 4.88
C ALA A 137 3.31 -4.59 3.50
N LYS A 138 4.54 -4.09 3.40
CA LYS A 138 5.16 -3.68 2.13
C LYS A 138 5.33 -4.83 1.14
N ARG A 139 5.78 -5.98 1.62
CA ARG A 139 5.86 -7.20 0.80
C ARG A 139 4.47 -7.61 0.31
N PHE A 140 3.50 -7.69 1.21
CA PHE A 140 2.13 -8.08 0.89
C PHE A 140 1.50 -7.15 -0.15
N THR A 141 1.45 -5.84 0.11
CA THR A 141 0.79 -4.89 -0.80
C THR A 141 1.46 -4.85 -2.17
N ARG A 142 2.79 -5.04 -2.25
CA ARG A 142 3.49 -5.15 -3.55
C ARG A 142 3.06 -6.38 -4.35
N MET A 143 2.83 -7.51 -3.68
CA MET A 143 2.34 -8.73 -4.33
C MET A 143 0.87 -8.56 -4.74
N ALA A 144 0.04 -8.05 -3.84
CA ALA A 144 -1.39 -7.88 -4.04
C ALA A 144 -1.75 -6.85 -5.12
N LEU A 145 -0.99 -5.75 -5.25
CA LEU A 145 -1.22 -4.73 -6.28
C LEU A 145 -0.65 -5.12 -7.65
N LYS A 146 0.25 -6.11 -7.72
CA LYS A 146 0.92 -6.47 -8.97
C LYS A 146 -0.05 -6.82 -10.11
N PRO A 147 -1.12 -7.61 -9.90
CA PRO A 147 -2.07 -7.94 -10.96
C PRO A 147 -2.79 -6.70 -11.51
N TYR A 148 -3.11 -5.74 -10.64
CA TYR A 148 -3.82 -4.50 -11.00
C TYR A 148 -2.95 -3.49 -11.77
N LEU A 149 -1.63 -3.49 -11.55
CA LEU A 149 -0.71 -2.55 -12.19
C LEU A 149 -0.25 -2.98 -13.59
N GLY A 150 -0.50 -4.24 -13.94
CA GLY A 150 -0.05 -4.85 -15.18
C GLY A 150 1.48 -4.94 -15.30
N GLY A 151 1.97 -5.06 -16.54
CA GLY A 151 3.40 -5.30 -16.82
C GLY A 151 4.31 -4.07 -16.78
N LYS A 152 3.76 -2.85 -16.78
CA LYS A 152 4.55 -1.60 -16.82
C LYS A 152 4.96 -1.18 -15.41
N PRO A 153 6.26 -0.95 -15.12
CA PRO A 153 6.69 -0.52 -13.79
C PRO A 153 6.10 0.85 -13.41
N LEU A 154 6.04 1.12 -12.11
CA LEU A 154 5.65 2.43 -11.58
C LEU A 154 6.81 3.43 -11.73
N LYS A 155 6.57 4.53 -12.44
CA LYS A 155 7.58 5.58 -12.72
C LYS A 155 7.99 6.32 -11.46
N SER A 156 7.03 6.55 -10.55
CA SER A 156 7.27 7.17 -9.24
C SER A 156 8.36 6.46 -8.44
N ARG A 157 8.57 5.15 -8.64
CA ARG A 157 9.65 4.40 -7.97
C ARG A 157 11.04 4.87 -8.39
N GLU A 158 11.20 5.37 -9.61
CA GLU A 158 12.48 5.88 -10.12
C GLU A 158 12.90 7.18 -9.40
N LEU A 159 11.94 7.94 -8.86
CA LEU A 159 12.21 9.18 -8.10
C LEU A 159 12.92 8.92 -6.77
N PHE A 160 12.78 7.70 -6.22
CA PHE A 160 13.44 7.30 -4.98
C PHE A 160 14.89 6.84 -5.19
N ILE A 161 15.33 6.66 -6.44
CA ILE A 161 16.72 6.29 -6.73
C ILE A 161 17.57 7.56 -6.61
N PRO A 162 18.60 7.58 -5.75
CA PRO A 162 19.52 8.72 -5.69
C PRO A 162 20.13 8.93 -7.07
N ARG A 163 19.84 10.07 -7.70
CA ARG A 163 20.60 10.47 -8.90
C ARG A 163 22.01 10.75 -8.42
N GLY A 164 22.93 9.83 -8.73
CA GLY A 164 24.35 10.03 -8.49
C GLY A 164 24.75 11.41 -9.01
N ARG A 165 25.41 12.19 -8.16
CA ARG A 165 25.98 13.49 -8.56
C ARG A 165 26.80 13.26 -9.82
N SER A 166 26.38 13.87 -10.93
CA SER A 166 27.29 14.07 -12.06
C SER A 166 28.42 14.95 -11.54
N THR A 167 29.55 14.33 -11.20
CA THR A 167 30.82 15.02 -11.04
C THR A 167 31.20 15.53 -12.42
N GLY A 168 30.86 16.79 -12.70
CA GLY A 168 31.48 17.53 -13.79
C GLY A 168 32.98 17.58 -13.55
N LYS A 169 33.74 17.15 -14.56
CA LYS A 169 35.18 17.35 -14.67
C LYS A 169 35.52 18.83 -14.71
#